data_AF-A0A7Z9TGG0-F1
#
_entry.id   AF-A0A7Z9TGG0-F1
#
_cell.length_a   1.000
_cell.length_b   1.000
_cell.length_c   1.000
_cell.angle_alpha   90.00
_cell.angle_beta   90.00
_cell.angle_gamma   90.00
#
_symmetry.space_group_name_H-M   'P 1'
#
loop_
_entity.id
_entity.type
_entity.pdbx_description
1 polymer ?
#
loop_
_entity_poly.entity_id
_entity_poly.type
_entity_poly.pdbx_seq_one_letter_code
_entity_poly.pdbx_strand_id
1 'polypeptide(L)'
;MIICYIMMASNFLNILLTGLMGYFKFTVWGATHARFAIFTILVFILTETLVMFFFIATGKSIKQMIQDGRGDTKHWQRVKKVKKWVFPQIILTIILVGAVFIHGGVVDNNLALSWLHGPLFLLAFFQHMWSLVIKNRSFREQVNIAAEISKELE
;
A
#
# COMPACT_ATOMS: atom_id res chain seq x y z
N MET A 1 -2.42 -4.79 -12.71
CA MET A 1 -2.37 -3.33 -12.47
C MET A 1 -3.74 -2.75 -12.14
N ILE A 2 -4.79 -2.93 -12.96
CA ILE A 2 -6.14 -2.37 -12.70
C ILE A 2 -6.69 -2.82 -11.33
N ILE A 3 -6.63 -4.13 -11.03
CA ILE A 3 -7.04 -4.68 -9.73
C ILE A 3 -6.28 -4.01 -8.58
N CYS A 4 -4.96 -3.77 -8.73
CA CYS A 4 -4.16 -3.06 -7.72
C CYS A 4 -4.71 -1.65 -7.47
N TYR A 5 -5.09 -0.91 -8.52
CA TYR A 5 -5.67 0.43 -8.38
C TYR A 5 -7.04 0.41 -7.69
N ILE A 6 -7.91 -0.53 -8.06
CA ILE A 6 -9.22 -0.70 -7.41
C ILE A 6 -9.05 -0.97 -5.92
N MET A 7 -8.17 -1.91 -5.57
CA MET A 7 -7.89 -2.27 -4.18
C MET A 7 -7.25 -1.11 -3.41
N MET A 8 -6.30 -0.38 -4.00
CA MET A 8 -5.70 0.81 -3.39
C MET A 8 -6.73 1.93 -3.13
N ALA A 9 -7.64 2.16 -4.08
CA ALA A 9 -8.70 3.14 -3.90
C ALA A 9 -9.67 2.71 -2.79
N SER A 10 -10.06 1.43 -2.78
CA SER A 10 -10.86 0.83 -1.71
C SER A 10 -10.20 0.99 -0.32
N ASN A 11 -8.90 0.70 -0.23
CA ASN A 11 -8.11 0.91 0.99
C ASN A 11 -8.15 2.35 1.47
N PHE A 12 -7.90 3.30 0.57
CA PHE A 12 -7.91 4.71 0.91
C PHE A 12 -9.26 5.14 1.50
N LEU A 13 -10.35 4.73 0.84
CA LEU A 13 -11.71 5.02 1.31
C LEU A 13 -12.01 4.36 2.66
N ASN A 14 -11.64 3.09 2.85
CA ASN A 14 -11.87 2.37 4.10
C ASN A 14 -11.11 2.99 5.28
N ILE A 15 -9.83 3.35 5.09
CA ILE A 15 -9.03 4.00 6.13
C ILE A 15 -9.60 5.40 6.44
N LEU A 16 -9.96 6.16 5.41
CA LEU A 16 -10.58 7.48 5.59
C LEU A 16 -11.90 7.37 6.38
N LEU A 17 -12.78 6.46 5.97
CA LEU A 17 -14.06 6.22 6.65
C LEU A 17 -13.85 5.75 8.10
N THR A 18 -12.94 4.81 8.34
CA THR A 18 -12.61 4.35 9.70
C THR A 18 -12.12 5.50 10.58
N GLY A 19 -11.23 6.34 10.06
CA GLY A 19 -10.76 7.53 10.76
C GLY A 19 -11.89 8.50 11.09
N LEU A 20 -12.75 8.81 10.11
CA LEU A 20 -13.92 9.68 10.32
C LEU A 20 -14.87 9.10 11.36
N MET A 21 -15.13 7.79 11.35
CA MET A 21 -15.92 7.12 12.37
C MET A 21 -15.30 7.27 13.76
N GLY A 22 -13.96 7.21 13.88
CA GLY A 22 -13.26 7.41 15.14
C GLY A 22 -13.43 8.83 15.70
N TYR A 23 -13.35 9.87 14.87
CA TYR A 23 -13.49 11.27 15.30
C TYR A 23 -14.94 11.70 15.53
N PHE A 24 -15.85 11.31 14.63
CA PHE A 24 -17.24 11.79 14.63
C PHE A 24 -18.24 10.81 15.25
N LYS A 25 -17.80 9.60 15.63
CA LYS A 25 -18.59 8.58 16.36
C LYS A 25 -19.88 8.14 15.66
N PHE A 26 -19.92 8.14 14.32
CA PHE A 26 -21.04 7.60 13.55
C PHE A 26 -20.82 6.12 13.18
N THR A 27 -21.89 5.47 12.70
CA THR A 27 -21.87 4.08 12.23
C THR A 27 -22.01 4.02 10.71
N VAL A 28 -21.39 3.01 10.09
CA VAL A 28 -21.51 2.74 8.65
C VAL A 28 -22.18 1.39 8.51
N TRP A 29 -23.32 1.33 7.82
CA TRP A 29 -24.12 0.10 7.66
C TRP A 29 -24.44 -0.62 9.00
N GLY A 30 -24.64 0.15 10.08
CA GLY A 30 -24.88 -0.40 11.41
C GLY A 30 -23.66 -1.01 12.11
N ALA A 31 -22.48 -0.99 11.48
CA ALA A 31 -21.23 -1.38 12.09
C ALA A 31 -20.68 -0.27 12.99
N THR A 32 -20.17 -0.66 14.16
CA THR A 32 -19.42 0.23 15.06
C THR A 32 -18.02 0.47 14.51
N HIS A 33 -17.35 1.55 14.98
CA HIS A 33 -15.97 1.87 14.63
C HIS A 33 -15.04 0.65 14.72
N ALA A 34 -15.04 -0.07 15.85
CA ALA A 34 -14.18 -1.24 16.05
C ALA A 34 -14.43 -2.36 15.02
N ARG A 35 -15.71 -2.69 14.74
CA ARG A 35 -16.07 -3.73 13.76
C ARG A 35 -15.65 -3.32 12.35
N PHE A 36 -15.84 -2.06 11.99
CA PHE A 36 -15.42 -1.54 10.69
C PHE A 36 -13.90 -1.44 10.57
N ALA A 37 -13.18 -1.17 11.65
CA ALA A 37 -11.71 -1.17 11.69
C ALA A 37 -11.12 -2.56 11.43
N ILE A 38 -11.74 -3.63 11.96
CA ILE A 38 -11.35 -5.03 11.67
C ILE A 38 -11.51 -5.32 10.18
N PHE A 39 -12.64 -4.94 9.59
CA PHE A 39 -12.84 -5.08 8.14
C PHE A 39 -11.77 -4.31 7.34
N THR A 40 -11.53 -3.06 7.73
CA THR A 40 -10.56 -2.19 7.07
C THR A 40 -9.15 -2.75 7.12
N ILE A 41 -8.68 -3.27 8.27
CA ILE A 41 -7.31 -3.83 8.36
C ILE A 41 -7.15 -5.09 7.51
N LEU A 42 -8.19 -5.91 7.38
CA LEU A 42 -8.16 -7.12 6.53
C LEU A 42 -8.04 -6.74 5.06
N VAL A 43 -8.89 -5.83 4.58
CA VAL A 43 -8.81 -5.30 3.20
C VAL A 43 -7.47 -4.61 2.97
N PHE A 44 -6.96 -3.90 3.98
CA PHE A 44 -5.67 -3.23 3.93
C PHE A 44 -4.51 -4.19 3.70
N ILE A 45 -4.35 -5.20 4.56
CA ILE A 45 -3.26 -6.18 4.45
C ILE A 45 -3.34 -6.94 3.14
N LEU A 46 -4.56 -7.33 2.71
CA LEU A 46 -4.78 -8.00 1.43
C LEU A 46 -4.27 -7.15 0.26
N THR A 47 -4.63 -5.86 0.24
CA THR A 47 -4.20 -4.92 -0.81
C THR A 47 -2.69 -4.72 -0.81
N GLU A 48 -2.07 -4.46 0.36
CA GLU A 48 -0.61 -4.26 0.43
C GLU A 48 0.15 -5.50 -0.02
N THR A 49 -0.35 -6.69 0.34
CA THR A 49 0.19 -7.98 -0.10
C THR A 49 0.07 -8.15 -1.62
N LEU A 50 -1.10 -7.86 -2.19
CA LEU A 50 -1.33 -7.92 -3.63
C LEU A 50 -0.41 -6.96 -4.40
N VAL A 51 -0.24 -5.73 -3.91
CA VAL A 51 0.65 -4.73 -4.50
C VAL A 51 2.10 -5.17 -4.45
N MET A 52 2.57 -5.74 -3.33
CA MET A 52 3.92 -6.31 -3.24
C MET A 52 4.12 -7.45 -4.23
N PHE A 53 3.19 -8.39 -4.29
CA PHE A 53 3.27 -9.51 -5.23
C PHE A 53 3.31 -9.05 -6.69
N PHE A 54 2.54 -8.01 -7.05
CA PHE A 54 2.63 -7.43 -8.38
C PHE A 54 4.06 -7.00 -8.71
N PHE A 55 4.69 -6.19 -7.84
CA PHE A 55 6.05 -5.71 -8.08
C PHE A 55 7.09 -6.84 -8.10
N ILE A 56 6.90 -7.90 -7.31
CA ILE A 56 7.76 -9.09 -7.31
C ILE A 56 7.60 -9.85 -8.63
N ALA A 57 6.36 -10.15 -9.04
CA ALA A 57 6.05 -10.94 -10.22
C ALA A 57 6.50 -10.23 -11.50
N THR A 58 6.14 -8.95 -11.67
CA THR A 58 6.55 -8.16 -12.84
C THR A 58 8.07 -7.94 -12.85
N GLY A 59 8.69 -7.68 -11.69
CA GLY A 59 10.15 -7.58 -11.61
C GLY A 59 10.86 -8.89 -11.98
N LYS A 60 10.30 -10.05 -11.64
CA LYS A 60 10.81 -11.36 -12.06
C LYS A 60 10.64 -11.57 -13.57
N SER A 61 9.48 -11.23 -14.11
CA SER A 61 9.21 -11.33 -15.55
C SER A 61 10.17 -10.48 -16.38
N ILE A 62 10.39 -9.21 -16.00
CA ILE A 62 11.37 -8.34 -16.67
C ILE A 62 12.79 -8.92 -16.55
N LYS A 63 13.16 -9.47 -15.39
CA LYS A 63 14.48 -10.13 -15.22
C LYS A 63 14.66 -11.29 -16.21
N GLN A 64 13.62 -12.09 -16.42
CA GLN A 64 13.66 -13.21 -17.38
C GLN A 64 13.84 -12.69 -18.81
N MET A 65 13.09 -11.65 -19.22
CA MET A 65 13.26 -11.05 -20.56
C MET A 65 14.70 -10.57 -20.80
N ILE A 66 15.33 -9.94 -19.80
CA ILE A 66 16.73 -9.49 -19.89
C ILE A 66 17.68 -10.69 -19.99
N GLN A 67 17.43 -11.77 -19.26
CA GLN A 67 18.25 -13.00 -19.33
C GLN A 67 18.13 -13.71 -20.68
N ASP A 68 16.99 -13.59 -21.35
CA ASP A 68 16.74 -14.12 -22.69
C ASP A 68 17.33 -13.24 -23.80
N GLY A 69 18.20 -12.28 -23.47
CA GLY A 69 18.89 -11.40 -24.41
C GLY A 69 18.03 -10.25 -24.94
N ARG A 70 16.83 -10.04 -24.39
CA ARG A 70 15.85 -9.06 -24.90
C ARG A 70 16.02 -7.64 -24.33
N GLY A 71 16.98 -7.41 -23.45
CA GLY A 71 17.22 -6.08 -22.88
C GLY A 71 18.57 -5.98 -22.18
N ASP A 72 18.96 -4.76 -21.82
CA ASP A 72 20.25 -4.46 -21.22
C ASP A 72 20.21 -4.25 -19.68
N THR A 73 21.40 -4.31 -19.08
CA THR A 73 21.76 -3.94 -17.71
C THR A 73 21.10 -2.64 -17.25
N LYS A 74 20.95 -1.63 -18.12
CA LYS A 74 20.26 -0.37 -17.78
C LYS A 74 18.82 -0.59 -17.32
N HIS A 75 18.05 -1.43 -18.01
CA HIS A 75 16.68 -1.77 -17.61
C HIS A 75 16.65 -2.49 -16.27
N TRP A 76 17.59 -3.42 -16.04
CA TRP A 76 17.69 -4.14 -14.78
C TRP A 76 17.97 -3.21 -13.59
N GLN A 77 18.84 -2.21 -13.76
CA GLN A 77 19.11 -1.23 -12.70
C GLN A 77 17.86 -0.40 -12.35
N ARG A 78 17.05 -0.02 -13.35
CA ARG A 78 15.79 0.70 -13.12
C ARG A 78 14.79 -0.16 -12.34
N VAL A 79 14.62 -1.44 -12.68
CA VAL A 79 13.76 -2.36 -11.93
C VAL A 79 14.21 -2.47 -10.47
N LYS A 80 15.51 -2.61 -10.21
CA LYS A 80 16.06 -2.64 -8.84
C LYS A 80 15.79 -1.33 -8.09
N LYS A 81 15.94 -0.18 -8.76
CA LYS A 81 15.65 1.14 -8.18
C LYS A 81 14.17 1.26 -7.79
N VAL A 82 13.24 0.79 -8.63
CA VAL A 82 11.81 0.75 -8.31
C VAL A 82 11.55 -0.03 -7.03
N LYS A 83 12.06 -1.26 -6.92
CA LYS A 83 11.88 -2.10 -5.72
C LYS A 83 12.43 -1.43 -4.46
N LYS A 84 13.63 -0.84 -4.55
CA LYS A 84 14.29 -0.13 -3.44
C LYS A 84 13.46 1.08 -2.97
N TRP A 85 12.73 1.73 -3.86
CA TRP A 85 11.88 2.86 -3.51
C TRP A 85 10.54 2.46 -2.93
N VAL A 86 9.87 1.47 -3.53
CA VAL A 86 8.47 1.15 -3.19
C VAL A 86 8.33 0.25 -1.97
N PHE A 87 9.23 -0.72 -1.76
CA PHE A 87 9.10 -1.70 -0.66
C PHE A 87 9.26 -1.09 0.74
N PRO A 88 10.24 -0.21 1.01
CA PRO A 88 10.33 0.43 2.32
C PRO A 88 9.07 1.22 2.67
N GLN A 89 8.44 1.85 1.67
CA GLN A 89 7.23 2.64 1.85
C GLN A 89 6.01 1.77 2.14
N ILE A 90 5.89 0.62 1.46
CA ILE A 90 4.85 -0.38 1.77
C ILE A 90 5.02 -0.89 3.20
N ILE A 91 6.24 -1.32 3.57
CA ILE A 91 6.53 -1.85 4.92
C ILE A 91 6.22 -0.81 5.99
N LEU A 92 6.70 0.43 5.80
CA LEU A 92 6.42 1.53 6.74
C LEU A 92 4.92 1.79 6.88
N THR A 93 4.17 1.73 5.77
CA THR A 93 2.70 1.89 5.81
C THR A 93 2.04 0.75 6.60
N ILE A 94 2.47 -0.50 6.40
CA ILE A 94 1.95 -1.66 7.14
C ILE A 94 2.23 -1.50 8.63
N ILE A 95 3.45 -1.10 9.00
CA ILE A 95 3.83 -0.91 10.40
C ILE A 95 2.96 0.17 11.05
N LEU A 96 2.82 1.33 10.42
CA LEU A 96 2.06 2.44 10.99
C LEU A 96 0.56 2.14 11.08
N VAL A 97 -0.05 1.64 10.00
CA VAL A 97 -1.49 1.30 9.99
C VAL A 97 -1.78 0.14 10.94
N GLY A 98 -0.90 -0.87 10.98
CA GLY A 98 -1.00 -1.98 11.94
C GLY A 98 -0.85 -1.53 13.38
N ALA A 99 0.10 -0.63 13.66
CA ALA A 99 0.28 -0.05 14.99
C ALA A 99 -0.95 0.75 15.44
N VAL A 100 -1.54 1.56 14.55
CA VAL A 100 -2.79 2.29 14.83
C VAL A 100 -3.92 1.32 15.14
N PHE A 101 -4.09 0.26 14.34
CA PHE A 101 -5.12 -0.76 14.57
C PHE A 101 -4.97 -1.44 15.94
N ILE A 102 -3.76 -1.90 16.29
CA ILE A 102 -3.48 -2.52 17.60
C ILE A 102 -3.72 -1.52 18.73
N HIS A 103 -3.29 -0.27 18.54
CA HIS A 103 -3.51 0.81 19.50
C HIS A 103 -5.00 1.20 19.62
N GLY A 104 -5.86 0.81 18.67
CA GLY A 104 -7.31 0.92 18.82
C GLY A 104 -7.81 0.16 20.06
N GLY A 105 -7.24 -1.02 20.34
CA GLY A 105 -7.56 -1.77 21.56
C GLY A 105 -7.15 -1.07 22.85
N VAL A 106 -6.10 -0.22 22.82
CA VAL A 106 -5.70 0.62 23.98
C VAL A 106 -6.80 1.64 24.29
N VAL A 107 -7.39 2.23 23.25
CA VAL A 107 -8.49 3.19 23.37
C VAL A 107 -9.76 2.52 23.87
N ASP A 108 -10.12 1.37 23.30
CA ASP A 108 -11.33 0.62 23.69
C ASP A 108 -11.31 0.18 25.17
N ASN A 109 -10.11 -0.03 25.73
CA ASN A 109 -9.91 -0.38 27.14
C ASN A 109 -9.62 0.83 28.05
N ASN A 110 -9.72 2.06 27.55
CA ASN A 110 -9.47 3.31 28.30
C ASN A 110 -8.11 3.37 29.01
N LEU A 111 -7.06 2.84 28.38
CA LEU A 111 -5.72 2.82 28.97
C LEU A 111 -5.03 4.20 28.86
N ALA A 112 -3.99 4.42 29.67
CA ALA A 112 -3.32 5.73 29.80
C ALA A 112 -2.79 6.33 28.48
N LEU A 113 -2.43 5.49 27.51
CA LEU A 113 -1.88 5.93 26.20
C LEU A 113 -2.96 6.23 25.15
N SER A 114 -4.26 6.14 25.47
CA SER A 114 -5.36 6.32 24.51
C SER A 114 -5.28 7.61 23.68
N TRP A 115 -4.80 8.70 24.28
CA TRP A 115 -4.67 10.00 23.62
C TRP A 115 -3.73 9.97 22.40
N LEU A 116 -2.79 9.02 22.34
CA LEU A 116 -1.80 8.89 21.27
C LEU A 116 -2.41 8.32 19.97
N HIS A 117 -3.58 7.68 20.05
CA HIS A 117 -4.21 7.02 18.90
C HIS A 117 -4.51 8.00 17.75
N GLY A 118 -5.08 9.17 18.06
CA GLY A 118 -5.43 10.17 17.05
C GLY A 118 -4.21 10.70 16.28
N PRO A 119 -3.16 11.19 16.96
CA PRO A 119 -1.90 11.58 16.32
C PRO A 119 -1.26 10.46 15.50
N LEU A 120 -1.21 9.22 16.02
CA LEU A 120 -0.69 8.07 15.28
C LEU A 120 -1.51 7.78 14.02
N PHE A 121 -2.84 7.90 14.09
CA PHE A 121 -3.71 7.74 12.93
C PHE A 121 -3.39 8.78 11.84
N LEU A 122 -3.24 10.06 12.20
CA LEU A 122 -2.91 11.11 11.22
C LEU A 122 -1.57 10.82 10.54
N LEU A 123 -0.55 10.45 11.31
CA LEU A 123 0.76 10.06 10.79
C LEU A 123 0.64 8.88 9.80
N ALA A 124 -0.06 7.82 10.20
CA ALA A 124 -0.28 6.64 9.37
C ALA A 124 -1.07 6.98 8.09
N PHE A 125 -2.08 7.84 8.19
CA PHE A 125 -2.92 8.25 7.07
C PHE A 125 -2.12 9.05 6.03
N PHE A 126 -1.34 10.05 6.46
CA PHE A 126 -0.49 10.81 5.56
C PHE A 126 0.59 9.93 4.91
N GLN A 127 1.22 9.04 5.69
CA GLN A 127 2.17 8.07 5.14
C GLN A 127 1.50 7.14 4.12
N HIS A 128 0.27 6.69 4.38
CA HIS A 128 -0.49 5.87 3.43
C HIS A 128 -0.75 6.63 2.12
N MET A 129 -1.22 7.88 2.19
CA MET A 129 -1.41 8.73 1.01
C MET A 129 -0.13 8.90 0.20
N TRP A 130 0.98 9.19 0.88
CA TRP A 130 2.29 9.31 0.25
C TRP A 130 2.72 8.00 -0.45
N SER A 131 2.51 6.88 0.23
CA SER A 131 2.78 5.53 -0.30
C SER A 131 1.98 5.25 -1.58
N LEU A 132 0.72 5.70 -1.68
CA LEU A 132 -0.08 5.58 -2.91
C LEU A 132 0.54 6.32 -4.09
N VAL A 133 1.06 7.53 -3.88
CA VAL A 133 1.77 8.29 -4.92
C VAL A 133 3.01 7.54 -5.40
N ILE A 134 3.80 6.99 -4.47
CA ILE A 134 5.01 6.23 -4.78
C ILE A 134 4.67 4.94 -5.54
N LYS A 135 3.63 4.22 -5.13
CA LYS A 135 3.14 3.01 -5.83
C LYS A 135 2.73 3.32 -7.25
N ASN A 136 1.94 4.37 -7.48
CA ASN A 136 1.52 4.80 -8.82
C ASN A 136 2.72 5.14 -9.73
N ARG A 137 3.67 5.94 -9.23
CA ARG A 137 4.92 6.25 -9.95
C ARG A 137 5.70 4.97 -10.29
N SER A 138 5.77 4.04 -9.35
CA SER A 138 6.48 2.78 -9.50
C SER A 138 5.80 1.84 -10.50
N PHE A 139 4.46 1.78 -10.53
CA PHE A 139 3.72 1.02 -11.53
C PHE A 139 3.98 1.55 -12.94
N ARG A 140 3.91 2.88 -13.13
CA ARG A 140 4.20 3.52 -14.41
C ARG A 140 5.62 3.21 -14.89
N GLU A 141 6.59 3.30 -14.00
CA GLU A 141 7.99 2.99 -14.35
C GLU A 141 8.18 1.54 -14.77
N GLN A 142 7.53 0.56 -14.12
CA GLN A 142 7.63 -0.83 -14.57
C GLN A 142 6.98 -1.07 -15.94
N VAL A 143 5.85 -0.43 -16.21
CA VAL A 143 5.21 -0.49 -17.54
C VAL A 143 6.10 0.14 -18.61
N ASN A 144 6.72 1.28 -18.31
CA ASN A 144 7.65 1.95 -19.24
C ASN A 144 8.84 1.05 -19.57
N ILE A 145 9.47 0.43 -18.55
CA ILE A 145 10.59 -0.49 -18.76
C ILE A 145 10.17 -1.67 -19.65
N ALA A 146 9.01 -2.28 -19.38
CA ALA A 146 8.52 -3.40 -20.18
C ALA A 146 8.21 -2.99 -21.63
N ALA A 147 7.64 -1.79 -21.84
CA ALA A 147 7.34 -1.27 -23.17
C ALA A 147 8.60 -0.93 -23.97
N GLU A 148 9.64 -0.39 -23.33
CA GLU A 148 10.95 -0.14 -23.96
C GLU A 148 11.60 -1.45 -24.42
N ILE A 149 11.66 -2.46 -23.55
CA ILE A 149 12.19 -3.78 -23.87
C ILE A 149 11.42 -4.40 -25.05
N SER A 150 10.09 -4.24 -25.09
CA SER A 150 9.27 -4.77 -26.18
C SER A 150 9.55 -4.09 -27.53
N LYS A 151 9.88 -2.79 -27.54
CA LYS A 151 10.17 -2.03 -28.76
C LYS A 151 11.55 -2.34 -29.33
N GLU A 152 12.51 -2.72 -28.49
CA GLU A 152 13.85 -3.13 -28.95
C GLU A 152 13.85 -4.50 -29.65
N LEU A 153 12.72 -5.22 -29.62
CA LEU A 153 12.53 -6.53 -30.25
C LEU A 153 11.83 -6.48 -31.62
N GLU A 154 11.26 -5.32 -31.98
CA GLU A 154 10.63 -5.06 -33.30
C GLU A 154 11.67 -4.50 -34.28
#